data_AF-A0A6A5V4Y8-F1
#
_entry.id   AF-A0A6A5V4Y8-F1
#
_cell.length_a   1.000
_cell.length_b   1.000
_cell.length_c   1.000
_cell.angle_alpha   90.00
_cell.angle_beta   90.00
_cell.angle_gamma   90.00
#
_symmetry.space_group_name_H-M   'P 1'
#
loop_
_entity.id
_entity.type
_entity.pdbx_description
1 polymer ?
#
loop_
_entity_poly.entity_id
_entity_poly.type
_entity_poly.pdbx_seq_one_letter_code
_entity_poly.pdbx_strand_id
1 'polypeptide(L)'
;MEKARGAASFDPFELSCLIYGSAETVEQRRAAYERVETQLGTRDTSILPHSYCNANREQLYEEGLEIGTIVFQDGLKHGHDFFLEFTPRGILSNASPIGLSELFFGPTIEMCGSAEQKVYWLPLVKDGKVFGTYAQTELQGLQQPVLRTV
;
A
#
# COMPACT_ATOMS: atom_id res chain seq x y z
N MET A 1 -22.68 16.07 -13.32
CA MET A 1 -21.37 15.45 -13.65
C MET A 1 -21.21 15.14 -15.14
N GLU A 2 -22.23 14.61 -15.83
CA GLU A 2 -22.14 14.27 -17.27
C GLU A 2 -21.74 15.45 -18.17
N LYS A 3 -22.39 16.62 -18.01
CA LYS A 3 -22.03 17.85 -18.75
C LYS A 3 -20.55 18.23 -18.60
N ALA A 4 -19.99 18.04 -17.40
CA ALA A 4 -18.58 18.33 -17.13
C ALA A 4 -17.65 17.30 -17.78
N ARG A 5 -18.01 16.01 -17.71
CA ARG A 5 -17.25 14.93 -18.37
C ARG A 5 -17.27 15.06 -19.89
N GLY A 6 -18.42 15.44 -20.48
CA GLY A 6 -18.56 15.64 -21.92
C GLY A 6 -17.86 16.90 -22.46
N ALA A 7 -17.45 17.82 -21.58
CA ALA A 7 -16.67 19.00 -21.96
C ALA A 7 -15.15 18.75 -21.99
N ALA A 8 -14.69 17.53 -21.68
CA ALA A 8 -13.28 17.18 -21.71
C ALA A 8 -12.72 17.27 -23.14
N SER A 9 -11.57 17.93 -23.30
CA SER A 9 -10.89 18.12 -24.58
C SER A 9 -9.85 17.03 -24.87
N PHE A 10 -9.84 15.94 -24.09
CA PHE A 10 -8.90 14.83 -24.19
C PHE A 10 -9.58 13.54 -23.73
N ASP A 11 -9.05 12.38 -24.15
CA ASP A 11 -9.49 11.08 -23.64
C ASP A 11 -8.87 10.81 -22.24
N PRO A 12 -9.69 10.65 -21.19
CA PRO A 12 -9.19 10.31 -19.86
C PRO A 12 -8.39 8.99 -19.82
N PHE A 13 -8.67 8.04 -20.73
CA PHE A 13 -7.91 6.80 -20.82
C PHE A 13 -6.50 7.05 -21.33
N GLU A 14 -6.34 7.82 -22.40
CA GLU A 14 -5.02 8.20 -22.92
C GLU A 14 -4.19 8.94 -21.87
N LEU A 15 -4.80 9.86 -21.12
CA LEU A 15 -4.13 10.51 -19.99
C LEU A 15 -3.72 9.52 -18.89
N SER A 16 -4.56 8.52 -18.59
CA SER A 16 -4.21 7.48 -17.61
C SER A 16 -3.02 6.64 -18.08
N CYS A 17 -2.99 6.28 -19.37
CA CYS A 17 -1.86 5.57 -19.97
C CYS A 17 -0.58 6.39 -19.91
N LEU A 18 -0.67 7.71 -20.09
CA LEU A 18 0.47 8.62 -19.92
C LEU A 18 0.98 8.65 -18.47
N ILE A 19 0.07 8.70 -17.48
CA ILE A 19 0.43 8.73 -16.04
C ILE A 19 1.09 7.42 -15.60
N TYR A 20 0.53 6.28 -16.02
CA TYR A 20 0.98 4.95 -15.59
C TYR A 20 1.95 4.26 -16.56
N GLY A 21 2.35 4.95 -17.63
CA GLY A 21 3.38 4.52 -18.57
C GLY A 21 2.91 3.62 -19.72
N SER A 22 1.78 2.90 -19.58
CA SER A 22 1.23 2.10 -20.68
C SER A 22 -0.25 1.75 -20.50
N ALA A 23 -0.93 1.42 -21.61
CA ALA A 23 -2.29 0.88 -21.58
C ALA A 23 -2.37 -0.47 -20.86
N GLU A 24 -1.35 -1.32 -21.04
CA GLU A 24 -1.26 -2.61 -20.36
C GLU A 24 -1.23 -2.43 -18.83
N THR A 25 -0.38 -1.54 -18.32
CA THR A 25 -0.29 -1.23 -16.89
C THR A 25 -1.61 -0.70 -16.34
N VAL A 26 -2.31 0.17 -17.09
CA VAL A 26 -3.62 0.69 -16.67
C VAL A 26 -4.65 -0.43 -16.56
N GLU A 27 -4.73 -1.32 -17.55
CA GLU A 27 -5.67 -2.45 -17.55
C GLU A 27 -5.34 -3.46 -16.45
N GLN A 28 -4.07 -3.80 -16.24
CA GLN A 28 -3.63 -4.65 -15.12
C GLN A 28 -3.98 -4.03 -13.76
N ARG A 29 -3.77 -2.71 -13.61
CA ARG A 29 -4.11 -1.99 -12.38
C ARG A 29 -5.62 -1.98 -12.14
N ARG A 30 -6.43 -1.73 -13.17
CA ARG A 30 -7.91 -1.81 -13.08
C ARG A 30 -8.37 -3.21 -12.67
N ALA A 31 -7.81 -4.25 -13.28
CA ALA A 31 -8.12 -5.63 -12.92
C ALA A 31 -7.74 -5.95 -11.46
N ALA A 32 -6.63 -5.41 -10.95
CA ALA A 32 -6.24 -5.58 -9.55
C ALA A 32 -7.22 -4.89 -8.59
N TYR A 33 -7.60 -3.64 -8.87
CA TYR A 33 -8.62 -2.92 -8.08
C TYR A 33 -9.95 -3.66 -8.09
N GLU A 34 -10.38 -4.17 -9.24
CA GLU A 34 -11.61 -4.95 -9.36
C GLU A 34 -11.58 -6.22 -8.49
N ARG A 35 -10.48 -6.98 -8.49
CA ARG A 35 -10.35 -8.18 -7.62
C ARG A 35 -10.40 -7.81 -6.14
N VAL A 36 -9.63 -6.79 -5.74
CA VAL A 36 -9.54 -6.34 -4.35
C VAL A 36 -10.87 -5.81 -3.84
N GLU A 37 -11.53 -4.90 -4.58
CA GLU A 37 -12.82 -4.33 -4.18
C GLU A 37 -13.94 -5.38 -4.16
N THR A 38 -13.89 -6.38 -5.04
CA THR A 38 -14.82 -7.51 -5.01
C THR A 38 -14.65 -8.33 -3.75
N GLN A 39 -13.40 -8.64 -3.36
CA GLN A 39 -13.12 -9.40 -2.13
C GLN A 39 -13.49 -8.61 -0.87
N LEU A 40 -13.26 -7.29 -0.87
CA LEU A 40 -13.65 -6.40 0.22
C LEU A 40 -15.15 -6.09 0.29
N GLY A 41 -15.93 -6.48 -0.72
CA GLY A 41 -17.35 -6.12 -0.81
C GLY A 41 -17.59 -4.61 -0.99
N THR A 42 -16.60 -3.83 -1.43
CA THR A 42 -16.67 -2.36 -1.54
C THR A 42 -17.15 -1.85 -2.90
N ARG A 43 -17.59 -2.74 -3.79
CA ARG A 43 -18.11 -2.35 -5.11
C ARG A 43 -19.48 -1.68 -5.05
N ASP A 44 -20.25 -1.94 -3.99
CA ASP A 44 -21.52 -1.26 -3.78
C ASP A 44 -21.29 0.15 -3.22
N THR A 45 -21.22 1.12 -4.13
CA THR A 45 -21.04 2.54 -3.79
C THR A 45 -22.24 3.18 -3.08
N SER A 46 -23.35 2.45 -2.90
CA SER A 46 -24.48 2.90 -2.06
C SER A 46 -24.23 2.66 -0.57
N ILE A 47 -23.28 1.79 -0.22
CA ILE A 47 -22.90 1.48 1.15
C ILE A 47 -21.75 2.39 1.55
N LEU A 48 -21.90 3.09 2.68
CA LEU A 48 -20.83 3.92 3.22
C LEU A 48 -19.67 3.04 3.71
N PRO A 49 -18.42 3.43 3.44
CA PRO A 49 -17.25 2.79 4.03
C PRO A 49 -17.36 2.71 5.55
N HIS A 50 -16.94 1.60 6.15
CA HIS A 50 -17.10 1.33 7.58
C HIS A 50 -16.45 2.42 8.47
N SER A 51 -15.38 3.06 8.01
CA SER A 51 -14.76 4.19 8.72
C SER A 51 -15.69 5.39 8.96
N TYR A 52 -16.81 5.49 8.24
CA TYR A 52 -17.82 6.53 8.44
C TYR A 52 -18.99 6.10 9.33
N CYS A 53 -19.01 4.85 9.81
CA CYS A 53 -20.13 4.27 10.57
C CYS A 53 -19.95 4.36 12.10
N ASN A 54 -19.31 5.42 12.63
CA ASN A 54 -18.90 5.54 14.04
C ASN A 54 -18.03 4.35 14.52
N ALA A 55 -17.14 3.86 13.65
CA ALA A 55 -16.23 2.78 13.99
C ALA A 55 -15.28 3.17 15.13
N ASN A 56 -15.09 2.26 16.09
CA ASN A 56 -14.10 2.42 17.15
C ASN A 56 -12.68 2.09 16.63
N ARG A 57 -11.66 2.33 17.45
CA ARG A 57 -10.25 2.17 17.04
C ARG A 57 -9.87 0.73 16.68
N GLU A 58 -10.47 -0.27 17.34
CA GLU A 58 -10.23 -1.69 17.11
C GLU A 58 -10.84 -2.12 15.78
N GLN A 59 -12.08 -1.70 15.53
CA GLN A 59 -12.78 -1.88 14.27
C GLN A 59 -12.02 -1.30 13.07
N LEU A 60 -11.44 -0.11 13.22
CA LEU A 60 -10.59 0.49 12.18
C LEU A 60 -9.28 -0.29 11.98
N TYR A 61 -8.74 -0.87 13.05
CA TYR A 61 -7.54 -1.72 12.96
C TYR A 61 -7.84 -3.03 12.23
N GLU A 62 -8.95 -3.69 12.56
CA GLU A 62 -9.40 -4.92 11.92
C GLU A 62 -9.67 -4.72 10.43
N GLU A 63 -10.38 -3.65 10.07
CA GLU A 63 -10.62 -3.27 8.67
C GLU A 63 -9.29 -3.02 7.93
N GLY A 64 -8.35 -2.31 8.57
CA GLY A 64 -7.03 -2.06 8.01
C GLY A 64 -6.18 -3.32 7.82
N LEU A 65 -6.30 -4.28 8.75
CA LEU A 65 -5.66 -5.58 8.65
C LEU A 65 -6.24 -6.37 7.48
N GLU A 66 -7.57 -6.44 7.36
CA GLU A 66 -8.26 -7.13 6.27
C GLU A 66 -7.86 -6.57 4.89
N ILE A 67 -7.94 -5.24 4.72
CA ILE A 67 -7.54 -4.58 3.48
C ILE A 67 -6.09 -4.87 3.15
N GLY A 68 -5.20 -4.70 4.14
CA GLY A 68 -3.76 -4.97 3.99
C GLY A 68 -3.48 -6.39 3.54
N THR A 69 -4.14 -7.37 4.17
CA THR A 69 -3.98 -8.78 3.83
C THR A 69 -4.45 -9.07 2.40
N ILE A 70 -5.62 -8.54 2.00
CA ILE A 70 -6.17 -8.78 0.66
C ILE A 70 -5.28 -8.16 -0.41
N VAL A 71 -4.83 -6.90 -0.26
CA VAL A 71 -3.96 -6.27 -1.27
C VAL A 71 -2.59 -6.93 -1.35
N PHE A 72 -2.04 -7.36 -0.22
CA PHE A 72 -0.75 -8.06 -0.17
C PHE A 72 -0.86 -9.43 -0.86
N GLN A 73 -1.89 -10.21 -0.56
CA GLN A 73 -2.12 -11.51 -1.18
C GLN A 73 -2.42 -11.40 -2.68
N ASP A 74 -3.17 -10.37 -3.11
CA ASP A 74 -3.41 -10.11 -4.53
C ASP A 74 -2.10 -9.82 -5.27
N GLY A 75 -1.26 -8.94 -4.71
CA GLY A 75 0.07 -8.64 -5.25
C GLY A 75 0.97 -9.86 -5.34
N LEU A 76 1.04 -10.68 -4.28
CA LEU A 76 1.83 -11.92 -4.26
C LEU A 76 1.35 -12.92 -5.31
N LYS A 77 0.02 -13.11 -5.42
CA LYS A 77 -0.59 -14.09 -6.33
C LYS A 77 -0.47 -13.68 -7.80
N HIS A 78 -0.55 -12.39 -8.09
CA HIS A 78 -0.59 -11.86 -9.45
C HIS A 78 0.71 -11.19 -9.90
N GLY A 79 1.72 -11.13 -9.03
CA GLY A 79 3.07 -10.63 -9.37
C GLY A 79 3.12 -9.13 -9.61
N HIS A 80 2.42 -8.33 -8.81
CA HIS A 80 2.43 -6.87 -8.91
C HIS A 80 2.53 -6.18 -7.56
N ASP A 81 2.82 -4.88 -7.59
CA ASP A 81 3.07 -4.03 -6.44
C ASP A 81 2.19 -2.77 -6.40
N PHE A 82 1.09 -2.77 -7.18
CA PHE A 82 0.23 -1.59 -7.39
C PHE A 82 -0.33 -0.93 -6.13
N PHE A 83 -0.38 -1.65 -5.01
CA PHE A 83 -0.93 -1.21 -3.73
C PHE A 83 0.13 -0.87 -2.67
N LEU A 84 1.43 -0.83 -3.02
CA LEU A 84 2.51 -0.50 -2.09
C LEU A 84 2.29 0.85 -1.38
N GLU A 85 1.86 1.87 -2.13
CA GLU A 85 1.63 3.21 -1.59
C GLU A 85 0.16 3.45 -1.26
N PHE A 86 -0.74 3.11 -2.18
CA PHE A 86 -2.17 3.42 -2.09
C PHE A 86 -3.03 2.17 -2.25
N THR A 87 -3.87 1.92 -1.25
CA THR A 87 -4.99 0.99 -1.32
C THR A 87 -6.26 1.73 -1.76
N PRO A 88 -7.37 1.03 -2.06
CA PRO A 88 -8.67 1.67 -2.28
C PRO A 88 -9.13 2.58 -1.11
N ARG A 89 -8.52 2.46 0.08
CA ARG A 89 -8.86 3.25 1.27
C ARG A 89 -7.83 4.31 1.66
N GLY A 90 -6.78 4.49 0.86
CA GLY A 90 -5.76 5.52 1.08
C GLY A 90 -4.37 4.95 1.25
N ILE A 91 -3.50 5.68 1.96
CA ILE A 91 -2.09 5.31 2.11
C ILE A 91 -1.97 4.01 2.92
N LEU A 92 -1.32 2.98 2.36
CA LEU A 92 -1.23 1.64 2.96
C LEU A 92 -0.65 1.66 4.37
N SER A 93 0.41 2.44 4.63
CA SER A 93 1.04 2.54 5.96
C SER A 93 0.19 3.23 7.02
N ASN A 94 -0.79 4.04 6.62
CA ASN A 94 -1.74 4.64 7.55
C ASN A 94 -3.00 3.80 7.69
N ALA A 95 -3.37 3.10 6.63
CA ALA A 95 -4.58 2.31 6.56
C ALA A 95 -4.42 0.87 7.03
N SER A 96 -3.19 0.35 7.18
CA SER A 96 -2.95 -1.05 7.48
C SER A 96 -1.71 -1.28 8.36
N PRO A 97 -1.74 -2.25 9.30
CA PRO A 97 -0.56 -2.66 10.05
C PRO A 97 0.56 -3.27 9.19
N ILE A 98 0.27 -3.65 7.94
CA ILE A 98 1.25 -4.27 7.02
C ILE A 98 2.09 -3.20 6.29
N GLY A 99 1.59 -1.97 6.15
CA GLY A 99 2.17 -1.01 5.21
C GLY A 99 3.60 -0.57 5.51
N LEU A 100 4.02 -0.54 6.78
CA LEU A 100 5.41 -0.24 7.12
C LEU A 100 6.39 -1.37 6.78
N SER A 101 5.88 -2.61 6.70
CA SER A 101 6.70 -3.74 6.26
C SER A 101 7.14 -3.55 4.82
N GLU A 102 6.20 -3.17 3.97
CA GLU A 102 6.40 -2.95 2.54
C GLU A 102 7.13 -1.64 2.24
N LEU A 103 6.74 -0.53 2.88
CA LEU A 103 7.31 0.79 2.58
C LEU A 103 8.69 1.03 3.19
N PHE A 104 9.03 0.39 4.32
CA PHE A 104 10.28 0.68 5.03
C PHE A 104 11.08 -0.56 5.42
N PHE A 105 10.47 -1.58 6.04
CA PHE A 105 11.23 -2.71 6.58
C PHE A 105 12.00 -3.48 5.51
N GLY A 106 11.29 -3.97 4.47
CA GLY A 106 11.89 -4.66 3.33
C GLY A 106 12.94 -3.81 2.61
N PRO A 107 12.59 -2.57 2.19
CA PRO A 107 13.54 -1.66 1.54
C PRO A 107 14.78 -1.34 2.38
N THR A 108 14.65 -1.22 3.71
CA THR A 108 15.80 -0.99 4.60
C THR A 108 16.76 -2.17 4.60
N ILE A 109 16.25 -3.41 4.64
CA ILE A 109 17.09 -4.61 4.51
C ILE A 109 17.77 -4.64 3.14
N GLU A 110 17.02 -4.32 2.08
CA GLU A 110 17.54 -4.34 0.71
C GLU A 110 18.65 -3.30 0.49
N MET A 111 18.51 -2.10 1.06
CA MET A 111 19.49 -1.03 0.92
C MET A 111 20.68 -1.18 1.89
N CYS A 112 20.42 -1.49 3.16
CA CYS A 112 21.41 -1.39 4.24
C CYS A 112 21.92 -2.75 4.75
N GLY A 113 21.26 -3.86 4.43
CA GLY A 113 21.64 -5.19 4.90
C GLY A 113 22.96 -5.69 4.29
N SER A 114 23.67 -6.57 5.01
CA SER A 114 24.76 -7.35 4.44
C SER A 114 24.24 -8.37 3.43
N ALA A 115 25.13 -8.97 2.61
CA ALA A 115 24.73 -10.01 1.66
C ALA A 115 24.03 -11.20 2.35
N GLU A 116 24.57 -11.66 3.48
CA GLU A 116 23.98 -12.74 4.29
C GLU A 116 22.61 -12.37 4.83
N GLN A 117 22.44 -11.13 5.34
CA GLN A 117 21.17 -10.64 5.85
C GLN A 117 20.11 -10.55 4.74
N LYS A 118 20.48 -10.07 3.55
CA LYS A 118 19.57 -9.98 2.40
C LYS A 118 19.09 -11.36 1.97
N VAL A 119 20.01 -12.34 1.85
CA VAL A 119 19.69 -13.72 1.48
C VAL A 119 18.73 -14.37 2.46
N TYR A 120 18.90 -14.11 3.76
CA TYR A 120 18.03 -14.68 4.79
C TYR A 120 16.67 -13.97 4.89
N TRP A 121 16.66 -12.64 5.01
CA TRP A 121 15.46 -11.89 5.38
C TRP A 121 14.57 -11.51 4.19
N LEU A 122 15.13 -11.12 3.04
CA LEU A 122 14.30 -10.62 1.93
C LEU A 122 13.29 -11.65 1.41
N PRO A 123 13.64 -12.95 1.26
CA PRO A 123 12.64 -13.95 0.85
C PRO A 123 11.50 -14.08 1.87
N LEU A 124 11.80 -13.97 3.17
CA LEU A 124 10.78 -14.07 4.22
C LEU A 124 9.82 -12.88 4.20
N VAL A 125 10.33 -11.68 3.94
CA VAL A 125 9.50 -10.47 3.80
C VAL A 125 8.65 -10.53 2.53
N LYS A 126 9.27 -10.83 1.39
CA LYS A 126 8.59 -10.89 0.08
C LYS A 126 7.49 -11.97 0.04
N ASP A 127 7.69 -13.08 0.74
CA ASP A 127 6.68 -14.15 0.86
C ASP A 127 5.62 -13.87 1.93
N GLY A 128 5.69 -12.75 2.67
CA GLY A 128 4.77 -12.42 3.75
C GLY A 128 4.88 -13.33 4.98
N LYS A 129 6.02 -14.02 5.14
CA LYS A 129 6.31 -14.89 6.29
C LYS A 129 6.72 -14.09 7.52
N VAL A 130 7.27 -12.89 7.31
CA VAL A 130 7.66 -11.94 8.34
C VAL A 130 7.16 -10.56 7.94
N PHE A 131 6.42 -9.92 8.84
CA PHE A 131 6.13 -8.50 8.76
C PHE A 131 7.01 -7.76 9.77
N GLY A 132 7.65 -6.69 9.31
CA GLY A 132 8.45 -5.83 10.17
C GLY A 132 8.01 -4.38 10.14
N THR A 133 8.73 -3.56 10.86
CA THR A 133 8.51 -2.11 10.92
C THR A 133 9.84 -1.38 11.00
N TYR A 134 9.80 -0.07 10.78
CA TYR A 134 10.95 0.81 10.95
C TYR A 134 10.82 1.63 12.23
N ALA A 135 11.31 1.06 13.34
CA ALA A 135 11.21 1.65 14.67
C ALA A 135 12.38 2.61 14.95
N GLN A 136 12.40 3.77 14.29
CA GLN A 136 13.45 4.78 14.50
C GLN A 136 13.11 5.80 15.59
N THR A 137 11.85 6.26 15.64
CA THR A 137 11.46 7.34 16.55
C THR A 137 11.29 6.83 17.98
N GLU A 138 12.02 7.45 18.92
CA GLU A 138 11.93 7.17 20.35
C GLU A 138 11.13 8.26 21.09
N LEU A 139 10.64 7.96 22.30
CA LEU A 139 9.89 8.90 23.14
C LEU A 139 10.68 10.19 23.46
N GLN A 140 12.00 10.07 23.62
CA GLN A 140 12.90 11.20 23.88
C GLN A 140 13.19 12.08 22.64
N GLY A 141 12.63 11.71 21.48
CA GLY A 141 12.83 12.39 20.21
C GLY A 141 14.07 11.89 19.46
N LEU A 142 14.18 12.35 18.20
CA LEU A 142 15.34 12.05 17.35
C LEU A 142 16.43 13.09 17.65
N GLN A 143 17.30 12.82 18.63
CA GLN A 143 18.58 13.53 18.70
C GLN A 143 19.55 12.85 17.74
N GLN A 144 19.96 13.56 16.69
CA GLN A 144 21.17 13.14 15.97
C GLN A 144 22.34 13.14 16.95
N PRO A 145 23.21 12.13 16.93
CA PRO A 145 24.44 12.19 17.72
C PRO A 145 25.21 13.43 17.27
N VAL A 146 25.34 14.42 18.16
CA VAL A 146 26.35 15.45 18.02
C VAL A 146 27.66 14.68 18.00
N LEU A 147 28.28 14.57 16.82
CA LEU A 147 29.63 14.06 16.66
C LEU A 147 30.53 14.89 17.57
N ARG A 148 30.78 14.41 18.79
CA ARG A 148 31.84 14.92 19.64
C ARG A 148 33.12 14.39 19.03
N THR A 149 33.69 15.16 18.12
CA THR A 149 35.07 15.02 17.68
C THR A 149 35.95 15.15 18.93
N VAL A 150 36.72 14.10 19.22
CA VAL A 150 37.78 14.10 20.24
C VAL A 150 39.07 14.56 19.56
#